data_AF-A0A3V7IX61-F1
#
_entry.id   AF-A0A3V7IX61-F1
#
_cell.length_a   1.000
_cell.length_b   1.000
_cell.length_c   1.000
_cell.angle_alpha   90.00
_cell.angle_beta   90.00
_cell.angle_gamma   90.00
#
_symmetry.space_group_name_H-M   'P 1'
#
loop_
_entity.id
_entity.type
_entity.pdbx_description
1 polymer ?
#
loop_
_entity_poly.entity_id
_entity_poly.type
_entity_poly.pdbx_seq_one_letter_code
_entity_poly.pdbx_strand_id
1 'polypeptide(L)'
;MNYPQILSPVLNFLHCPTPQAWIVQARDPQNLPLLLTDHLICELKAAQTALLLVRKYVADKSGADALLAWLQPYEAFAFRQGPEPDFVALHRQISKSAMPQTDDPWGRQLIDRMVLLIKEELHHFWQVREVMQVRNIPYVKITASRYAKGMLKAVRTHEPLTLIDKLICGAYIEARSCERFAALAPWLDEDLQTFYLSLLRSEARHYQDYLALAQQISAEDISARVRYFGDVEADLILSPDREFRFHSGVPAAG
;
A
#
# COMPACT_ATOMS: atom_id res chain seq x y z
N MET A 1 -1.19 22.52 -4.37
CA MET A 1 -1.97 21.56 -3.55
C MET A 1 -1.68 21.86 -2.08
N ASN A 2 -2.67 21.80 -1.18
CA ASN A 2 -2.45 22.10 0.24
C ASN A 2 -2.02 20.82 0.98
N TYR A 3 -0.75 20.42 0.84
CA TYR A 3 -0.22 19.20 1.47
C TYR A 3 -0.40 19.15 2.99
N PRO A 4 -0.22 20.24 3.76
CA PRO A 4 -0.50 20.24 5.19
C PRO A 4 -1.92 19.78 5.56
N GLN A 5 -2.92 20.13 4.75
CA GLN A 5 -4.31 19.73 4.97
C GLN A 5 -4.53 18.22 4.70
N ILE A 6 -3.82 17.66 3.71
CA ILE A 6 -3.86 16.22 3.40
C ILE A 6 -3.16 15.42 4.51
N LEU A 7 -2.02 15.92 4.99
CA LEU A 7 -1.17 15.20 5.94
C LEU A 7 -1.63 15.31 7.39
N SER A 8 -2.31 16.38 7.80
CA SER A 8 -2.72 16.57 9.19
C SER A 8 -3.51 15.38 9.76
N PRO A 9 -4.53 14.84 9.08
CA PRO A 9 -5.22 13.61 9.51
C PRO A 9 -4.31 12.38 9.61
N VAL A 10 -3.35 12.22 8.69
CA VAL A 10 -2.39 11.10 8.67
C VAL A 10 -1.45 11.20 9.88
N LEU A 11 -0.89 12.39 10.12
CA LEU A 11 0.03 12.66 11.23
C LEU A 11 -0.64 12.49 12.60
N ASN A 12 -1.94 12.78 12.70
CA ASN A 12 -2.71 12.54 13.93
C ASN A 12 -3.09 11.07 14.14
N PHE A 13 -3.11 10.27 13.06
CA PHE A 13 -3.46 8.86 13.10
C PHE A 13 -2.26 7.96 13.45
N LEU A 14 -1.07 8.29 12.92
CA LEU A 14 0.17 7.56 13.19
C LEU A 14 0.72 7.92 14.58
N HIS A 15 1.25 6.92 15.29
CA HIS A 15 1.75 7.10 16.67
C HIS A 15 3.21 7.59 16.73
N CYS A 16 3.91 7.60 15.60
CA CYS A 16 5.27 8.14 15.50
C CYS A 16 5.55 8.70 14.10
N PRO A 17 6.41 9.73 13.98
CA PRO A 17 6.93 10.15 12.68
C PRO A 17 7.92 9.12 12.13
N THR A 18 8.22 9.21 10.84
CA THR A 18 9.32 8.45 10.26
C THR A 18 10.66 8.84 10.90
N PRO A 19 11.48 7.88 11.38
CA PRO A 19 12.76 8.17 12.01
C PRO A 19 13.74 8.87 11.07
N GLN A 20 14.47 9.87 11.59
CA GLN A 20 15.48 10.58 10.79
C GLN A 20 16.55 9.65 10.23
N ALA A 21 16.93 8.60 10.96
CA ALA A 21 17.89 7.59 10.49
C ALA A 21 17.37 6.83 9.24
N TRP A 22 16.06 6.58 9.16
CA TRP A 22 15.46 6.01 7.94
C TRP A 22 15.53 7.00 6.78
N ILE A 23 15.23 8.29 7.00
CA ILE A 23 15.32 9.34 5.97
C ILE A 23 16.76 9.49 5.45
N VAL A 24 17.75 9.44 6.34
CA VAL A 24 19.18 9.51 5.98
C VAL A 24 19.55 8.37 5.03
N GLN A 25 19.11 7.14 5.32
CA GLN A 25 19.33 6.00 4.44
C GLN A 25 18.55 6.14 3.12
N ALA A 26 17.29 6.57 3.19
CA ALA A 26 16.39 6.65 2.03
C ALA A 26 16.78 7.73 1.03
N ARG A 27 17.34 8.85 1.47
CA ARG A 27 17.79 9.93 0.59
C ARG A 27 19.16 9.68 -0.05
N ASP A 28 19.88 8.64 0.38
CA ASP A 28 21.16 8.27 -0.23
C ASP A 28 20.89 7.77 -1.67
N PRO A 29 21.47 8.42 -2.70
CA PRO A 29 21.31 7.98 -4.08
C PRO A 29 21.68 6.51 -4.33
N GLN A 30 22.59 5.93 -3.52
CA GLN A 30 22.97 4.52 -3.63
C GLN A 30 21.82 3.58 -3.25
N ASN A 31 20.91 4.02 -2.39
CA ASN A 31 19.74 3.22 -1.97
C ASN A 31 18.52 3.44 -2.87
N LEU A 32 18.54 4.42 -3.77
CA LEU A 32 17.40 4.75 -4.63
C LEU A 32 16.91 3.54 -5.48
N PRO A 33 17.78 2.72 -6.10
CA PRO A 33 17.34 1.52 -6.81
C PRO A 33 16.55 0.55 -5.93
N LEU A 34 17.02 0.32 -4.70
CA LEU A 34 16.36 -0.56 -3.73
C LEU A 34 15.03 0.04 -3.26
N LEU A 35 15.02 1.34 -2.95
CA LEU A 35 13.82 2.05 -2.49
C LEU A 35 12.71 2.01 -3.54
N LEU A 36 13.02 2.35 -4.80
CA LEU A 36 12.04 2.34 -5.89
C LEU A 36 11.58 0.92 -6.24
N THR A 37 12.49 -0.06 -6.17
CA THR A 37 12.12 -1.47 -6.37
C THR A 37 11.16 -1.96 -5.28
N ASP A 38 11.39 -1.60 -4.01
CA ASP A 38 10.48 -1.99 -2.93
C ASP A 38 9.16 -1.23 -2.98
N HIS A 39 9.19 0.07 -3.27
CA HIS A 39 8.00 0.87 -3.53
C HIS A 39 7.15 0.22 -4.64
N LEU A 40 7.74 -0.08 -5.80
CA LEU A 40 7.08 -0.77 -6.91
C LEU A 40 6.36 -2.05 -6.42
N ILE A 41 7.02 -2.87 -5.60
CA ILE A 41 6.44 -4.10 -5.09
C ILE A 41 5.36 -3.83 -4.03
N CYS A 42 5.47 -2.75 -3.24
CA CYS A 42 4.43 -2.32 -2.31
C CYS A 42 3.12 -2.00 -3.04
N GLU A 43 3.17 -1.27 -4.14
CA GLU A 43 2.00 -0.98 -4.98
C GLU A 43 1.29 -2.27 -5.45
N LEU A 44 2.06 -3.24 -5.95
CA LEU A 44 1.50 -4.53 -6.36
C LEU A 44 0.90 -5.31 -5.19
N LYS A 45 1.56 -5.30 -4.02
CA LYS A 45 1.07 -5.99 -2.82
C LYS A 45 -0.22 -5.35 -2.27
N ALA A 46 -0.36 -4.03 -2.39
CA ALA A 46 -1.58 -3.32 -1.99
C ALA A 46 -2.76 -3.74 -2.89
N ALA A 47 -2.57 -3.73 -4.21
CA ALA A 47 -3.54 -4.26 -5.17
C ALA A 47 -3.91 -5.74 -4.90
N GLN A 48 -2.90 -6.59 -4.66
CA GLN A 48 -3.11 -8.00 -4.32
C GLN A 48 -3.95 -8.17 -3.04
N THR A 49 -3.65 -7.39 -2.01
CA THR A 49 -4.34 -7.47 -0.72
C THR A 49 -5.80 -7.06 -0.87
N ALA A 50 -6.08 -5.94 -1.54
CA ALA A 50 -7.43 -5.48 -1.80
C ALA A 50 -8.24 -6.48 -2.65
N LEU A 51 -7.61 -7.07 -3.68
CA LEU A 51 -8.25 -8.12 -4.47
C LEU A 51 -8.62 -9.32 -3.60
N LEU A 52 -7.71 -9.78 -2.74
CA LEU A 52 -7.97 -10.93 -1.87
C LEU A 52 -9.10 -10.66 -0.87
N LEU A 53 -9.28 -9.41 -0.43
CA LEU A 53 -10.44 -9.01 0.36
C LEU A 53 -11.73 -9.14 -0.46
N VAL A 54 -11.78 -8.56 -1.65
CA VAL A 54 -12.97 -8.64 -2.53
C VAL A 54 -13.31 -10.09 -2.85
N ARG A 55 -12.30 -10.88 -3.23
CA ARG A 55 -12.45 -12.31 -3.54
C ARG A 55 -12.97 -13.12 -2.36
N LYS A 56 -12.47 -12.86 -1.15
CA LYS A 56 -12.83 -13.66 0.02
C LYS A 56 -14.23 -13.33 0.55
N TYR A 57 -14.61 -12.05 0.51
CA TYR A 57 -15.77 -11.58 1.26
C TYR A 57 -16.99 -11.24 0.41
N VAL A 58 -16.84 -10.98 -0.90
CA VAL A 58 -17.96 -10.44 -1.70
C VAL A 58 -18.06 -11.02 -3.11
N ALA A 59 -16.95 -11.28 -3.79
CA ALA A 59 -17.00 -11.63 -5.21
C ALA A 59 -17.59 -13.02 -5.45
N ASP A 60 -18.44 -13.11 -6.47
CA ASP A 60 -18.78 -14.36 -7.12
C ASP A 60 -17.55 -14.94 -7.87
N LYS A 61 -17.65 -16.20 -8.31
CA LYS A 61 -16.53 -16.88 -8.95
C LYS A 61 -16.03 -16.14 -10.20
N SER A 62 -16.94 -15.67 -11.04
CA SER A 62 -16.63 -14.90 -12.26
C SER A 62 -15.93 -13.58 -11.96
N GLY A 63 -16.41 -12.81 -10.99
CA GLY A 63 -15.78 -11.55 -10.58
C GLY A 63 -14.40 -11.78 -9.98
N ALA A 64 -14.23 -12.82 -9.16
CA ALA A 64 -12.93 -13.19 -8.61
C ALA A 64 -11.90 -13.55 -9.70
N ASP A 65 -12.30 -14.34 -10.70
CA ASP A 65 -11.42 -14.75 -11.80
C ASP A 65 -11.04 -13.54 -12.67
N ALA A 66 -11.98 -12.63 -12.94
CA ALA A 66 -11.73 -11.39 -13.67
C ALA A 66 -10.70 -10.49 -12.95
N LEU A 67 -10.86 -10.31 -11.64
CA LEU A 67 -9.89 -9.54 -10.84
C LEU A 67 -8.52 -10.21 -10.85
N LEU A 68 -8.44 -11.54 -10.71
CA LEU A 68 -7.16 -12.25 -10.71
C LEU A 68 -6.43 -12.09 -12.05
N ALA A 69 -7.17 -12.06 -13.16
CA ALA A 69 -6.61 -11.83 -14.48
C ALA A 69 -5.95 -10.45 -14.61
N TRP A 70 -6.40 -9.43 -13.86
CA TRP A 70 -5.75 -8.11 -13.86
C TRP A 70 -4.34 -8.16 -13.29
N LEU A 71 -4.12 -8.96 -12.24
CA LEU A 71 -2.83 -9.03 -11.57
C LEU A 71 -1.83 -9.95 -12.26
N GLN A 72 -2.30 -10.95 -13.04
CA GLN A 72 -1.42 -11.94 -13.65
C GLN A 72 -0.22 -11.36 -14.42
N PRO A 73 -0.37 -10.33 -15.28
CA PRO A 73 0.77 -9.75 -15.99
C PRO A 73 1.77 -9.07 -15.06
N TYR A 74 1.29 -8.36 -14.04
CA TYR A 74 2.12 -7.70 -13.04
C TYR A 74 2.88 -8.72 -12.19
N GLU A 75 2.21 -9.80 -11.76
CA GLU A 75 2.84 -10.90 -11.01
C GLU A 75 3.88 -11.66 -11.85
N ALA A 76 3.58 -11.89 -13.12
CA ALA A 76 4.50 -12.55 -14.04
C ALA A 76 5.82 -11.77 -14.12
N PHE A 77 5.74 -10.46 -14.35
CA PHE A 77 6.88 -9.56 -14.35
C PHE A 77 7.59 -9.51 -12.98
N ALA A 78 6.88 -9.17 -11.90
CA ALA A 78 7.47 -8.91 -10.60
C ALA A 78 8.07 -10.16 -9.94
N PHE A 79 7.40 -11.32 -10.04
CA PHE A 79 7.76 -12.48 -9.21
C PHE A 79 8.26 -13.68 -9.99
N ARG A 80 7.88 -13.80 -11.26
CA ARG A 80 8.13 -15.00 -12.10
C ARG A 80 9.12 -14.78 -13.24
N GLN A 81 9.85 -13.66 -13.23
CA GLN A 81 10.81 -13.30 -14.29
C GLN A 81 10.17 -13.27 -15.69
N GLY A 82 8.89 -12.95 -15.76
CA GLY A 82 8.18 -12.75 -17.01
C GLY A 82 8.62 -11.45 -17.71
N PRO A 83 8.30 -11.30 -19.01
CA PRO A 83 8.59 -10.08 -19.74
C PRO A 83 7.83 -8.89 -19.14
N GLU A 84 8.39 -7.69 -19.28
CA GLU A 84 7.72 -6.45 -18.91
C GLU A 84 6.53 -6.22 -19.86
N PRO A 85 5.27 -6.18 -19.36
CA PRO A 85 4.11 -5.97 -20.19
C PRO A 85 3.92 -4.49 -20.55
N ASP A 86 3.05 -4.21 -21.53
CA ASP A 86 2.54 -2.86 -21.76
C ASP A 86 1.54 -2.49 -20.65
N PHE A 87 2.05 -1.89 -19.58
CA PHE A 87 1.24 -1.47 -18.42
C PHE A 87 0.15 -0.44 -18.78
N VAL A 88 0.40 0.42 -19.78
CA VAL A 88 -0.59 1.41 -20.24
C VAL A 88 -1.77 0.71 -20.89
N ALA A 89 -1.50 -0.29 -21.74
CA ALA A 89 -2.55 -1.11 -22.34
C ALA A 89 -3.32 -1.90 -21.29
N LEU A 90 -2.63 -2.48 -20.29
CA LEU A 90 -3.27 -3.21 -19.19
C LEU A 90 -4.20 -2.31 -18.36
N HIS A 91 -3.74 -1.12 -17.97
CA HIS A 91 -4.53 -0.17 -17.20
C HIS A 91 -5.84 0.23 -17.93
N ARG A 92 -5.78 0.40 -19.26
CA ARG A 92 -6.97 0.67 -20.08
C ARG A 92 -7.95 -0.52 -20.14
N GLN A 93 -7.45 -1.76 -20.11
CA GLN A 93 -8.28 -2.97 -20.13
C GLN A 93 -9.02 -3.17 -18.80
N ILE A 94 -8.35 -2.90 -17.69
CA ILE A 94 -8.93 -2.97 -16.34
C ILE A 94 -10.23 -2.17 -16.26
N SER A 95 -10.23 -0.94 -16.80
CA SER A 95 -11.41 -0.06 -16.82
C SER A 95 -12.60 -0.58 -17.61
N LYS A 96 -12.42 -1.58 -18.50
CA LYS A 96 -13.46 -2.11 -19.39
C LYS A 96 -14.02 -3.48 -18.98
N SER A 97 -13.45 -4.09 -17.96
CA SER A 97 -13.80 -5.47 -17.58
C SER A 97 -14.94 -5.54 -16.57
N ALA A 98 -15.60 -6.69 -16.51
CA ALA A 98 -16.79 -6.91 -15.68
C ALA A 98 -16.44 -6.86 -14.18
N MET A 99 -17.21 -6.08 -13.43
CA MET A 99 -17.03 -5.93 -11.98
C MET A 99 -17.80 -7.01 -11.22
N PRO A 100 -17.25 -7.52 -10.11
CA PRO A 100 -18.03 -8.34 -9.18
C PRO A 100 -19.32 -7.61 -8.79
N GLN A 101 -20.40 -8.37 -8.59
CA GLN A 101 -21.71 -7.84 -8.21
C GLN A 101 -22.16 -8.47 -6.90
N THR A 102 -22.90 -7.69 -6.11
CA THR A 102 -23.54 -8.17 -4.88
C THR A 102 -24.79 -7.34 -4.57
N ASP A 103 -25.74 -8.00 -3.91
CA ASP A 103 -26.95 -7.37 -3.36
C ASP A 103 -26.74 -6.83 -1.93
N ASP A 104 -25.66 -7.25 -1.26
CA ASP A 104 -25.30 -6.75 0.07
C ASP A 104 -24.77 -5.30 0.00
N PRO A 105 -25.40 -4.32 0.68
CA PRO A 105 -24.97 -2.93 0.64
C PRO A 105 -23.55 -2.69 1.13
N TRP A 106 -23.10 -3.45 2.15
CA TRP A 106 -21.73 -3.35 2.65
C TRP A 106 -20.74 -3.94 1.63
N GLY A 107 -21.05 -5.11 1.09
CA GLY A 107 -20.24 -5.74 0.05
C GLY A 107 -20.09 -4.86 -1.19
N ARG A 108 -21.13 -4.12 -1.58
CA ARG A 108 -21.04 -3.15 -2.70
C ARG A 108 -20.03 -2.04 -2.40
N GLN A 109 -20.05 -1.48 -1.20
CA GLN A 109 -19.06 -0.49 -0.79
C GLN A 109 -17.64 -1.06 -0.73
N LEU A 110 -17.48 -2.32 -0.28
CA LEU A 110 -16.18 -2.99 -0.30
C LEU A 110 -15.67 -3.13 -1.74
N ILE A 111 -16.50 -3.63 -2.66
CA ILE A 111 -16.15 -3.75 -4.09
C ILE A 111 -15.75 -2.38 -4.63
N ASP A 112 -16.60 -1.36 -4.50
CA ASP A 112 -16.37 -0.05 -5.10
C ASP A 112 -15.04 0.56 -4.63
N ARG A 113 -14.76 0.52 -3.31
CA ARG A 113 -13.53 1.07 -2.73
C ARG A 113 -12.30 0.24 -3.08
N MET A 114 -12.37 -1.09 -2.94
CA MET A 114 -11.24 -1.96 -3.22
C MET A 114 -10.90 -2.01 -4.70
N VAL A 115 -11.89 -2.00 -5.60
CA VAL A 115 -11.65 -1.93 -7.06
C VAL A 115 -11.00 -0.60 -7.44
N LEU A 116 -11.46 0.52 -6.87
CA LEU A 116 -10.84 1.81 -7.11
C LEU A 116 -9.39 1.80 -6.62
N LEU A 117 -9.14 1.32 -5.41
CA LEU A 117 -7.79 1.15 -4.86
C LEU A 117 -6.93 0.29 -5.79
N ILE A 118 -7.36 -0.91 -6.17
CA ILE A 118 -6.61 -1.79 -7.08
C ILE A 118 -6.23 -1.06 -8.38
N LYS A 119 -7.13 -0.28 -8.96
CA LYS A 119 -6.84 0.49 -10.18
C LYS A 119 -5.77 1.55 -9.95
N GLU A 120 -5.83 2.23 -8.81
CA GLU A 120 -4.87 3.27 -8.42
C GLU A 120 -3.50 2.67 -8.11
N GLU A 121 -3.40 1.59 -7.33
CA GLU A 121 -2.10 0.98 -7.04
C GLU A 121 -1.45 0.36 -8.27
N LEU A 122 -2.22 -0.24 -9.18
CA LEU A 122 -1.66 -0.73 -10.45
C LEU A 122 -1.22 0.42 -11.37
N HIS A 123 -1.80 1.61 -11.21
CA HIS A 123 -1.34 2.82 -11.87
C HIS A 123 -0.05 3.34 -11.23
N HIS A 124 0.00 3.43 -9.89
CA HIS A 124 1.20 3.80 -9.15
C HIS A 124 2.36 2.86 -9.47
N PHE A 125 2.13 1.55 -9.50
CA PHE A 125 3.12 0.54 -9.91
C PHE A 125 3.76 0.92 -11.25
N TRP A 126 2.93 1.22 -12.25
CA TRP A 126 3.41 1.63 -13.56
C TRP A 126 4.20 2.93 -13.51
N GLN A 127 3.72 3.95 -12.78
CA GLN A 127 4.43 5.22 -12.63
C GLN A 127 5.80 5.05 -11.96
N VAL A 128 5.90 4.22 -10.90
CA VAL A 128 7.19 3.89 -10.28
C VAL A 128 8.11 3.23 -11.30
N ARG A 129 7.58 2.32 -12.12
CA ARG A 129 8.38 1.65 -13.15
C ARG A 129 8.90 2.63 -14.20
N GLU A 130 8.09 3.58 -14.65
CA GLU A 130 8.53 4.64 -15.57
C GLU A 130 9.63 5.51 -14.96
N VAL A 131 9.48 5.90 -13.69
CA VAL A 131 10.50 6.64 -12.93
C VAL A 131 11.82 5.86 -12.90
N MET A 132 11.77 4.54 -12.68
CA MET A 132 12.95 3.67 -12.72
C MET A 132 13.57 3.59 -14.12
N GLN A 133 12.77 3.47 -15.18
CA GLN A 133 13.25 3.39 -16.56
C GLN A 133 13.98 4.67 -16.99
N VAL A 134 13.39 5.84 -16.74
CA VAL A 134 14.00 7.15 -17.04
C VAL A 134 15.36 7.32 -16.35
N ARG A 135 15.52 6.70 -15.16
CA ARG A 135 16.75 6.72 -14.37
C ARG A 135 17.70 5.55 -14.67
N ASN A 136 17.42 4.72 -15.67
CA ASN A 136 18.17 3.52 -16.02
C ASN A 136 18.36 2.54 -14.84
N ILE A 137 17.36 2.48 -13.95
CA ILE A 137 17.35 1.56 -12.81
C ILE A 137 16.75 0.23 -13.28
N PRO A 138 17.55 -0.86 -13.31
CA PRO A 138 17.03 -2.18 -13.64
C PRO A 138 16.15 -2.70 -12.50
N TYR A 139 15.09 -3.44 -12.86
CA TYR A 139 14.32 -4.16 -11.86
C TYR A 139 15.15 -5.34 -11.32
N VAL A 140 15.25 -5.44 -9.99
CA VAL A 140 15.90 -6.55 -9.30
C VAL A 140 14.91 -7.15 -8.32
N LYS A 141 14.79 -8.47 -8.30
CA LYS A 141 13.91 -9.13 -7.34
C LYS A 141 14.46 -8.96 -5.92
N ILE A 142 13.61 -8.52 -4.99
CA ILE A 142 13.94 -8.35 -3.57
C ILE A 142 13.00 -9.16 -2.68
N THR A 143 13.40 -9.37 -1.42
CA THR A 143 12.54 -9.95 -0.38
C THR A 143 11.63 -8.87 0.24
N ALA A 144 10.45 -9.29 0.68
CA ALA A 144 9.54 -8.41 1.41
C ALA A 144 10.07 -8.05 2.80
N SER A 145 9.78 -6.82 3.25
CA SER A 145 10.08 -6.37 4.61
C SER A 145 9.31 -7.13 5.69
N ARG A 146 9.75 -7.00 6.95
CA ARG A 146 9.03 -7.56 8.11
C ARG A 146 7.73 -6.83 8.46
N TYR A 147 7.50 -5.63 7.93
CA TYR A 147 6.46 -4.69 8.39
C TYR A 147 5.04 -5.28 8.31
N ALA A 148 4.54 -5.53 7.09
CA ALA A 148 3.18 -6.06 6.91
C ALA A 148 2.99 -7.42 7.61
N LYS A 149 4.01 -8.29 7.57
CA LYS A 149 3.99 -9.57 8.29
C LYS A 149 3.92 -9.36 9.81
N GLY A 150 4.60 -8.35 10.34
CA GLY A 150 4.55 -7.95 11.75
C GLY A 150 3.16 -7.53 12.17
N MET A 151 2.53 -6.64 11.41
CA MET A 151 1.14 -6.19 11.62
C MET A 151 0.17 -7.38 11.62
N LEU A 152 0.28 -8.27 10.63
CA LEU A 152 -0.61 -9.42 10.48
C LEU A 152 -0.52 -10.44 11.64
N LYS A 153 0.57 -10.47 12.41
CA LYS A 153 0.66 -11.35 13.61
C LYS A 153 -0.33 -10.97 14.70
N ALA A 154 -0.76 -9.71 14.72
CA ALA A 154 -1.64 -9.19 15.74
C ALA A 154 -3.14 -9.31 15.38
N VAL A 155 -3.44 -9.81 14.17
CA VAL A 155 -4.80 -10.01 13.64
C VAL A 155 -5.50 -11.17 14.36
N ARG A 156 -6.74 -10.93 14.81
CA ARG A 156 -7.61 -11.97 15.38
C ARG A 156 -8.00 -12.99 14.31
N THR A 157 -8.31 -14.21 14.73
CA THR A 157 -8.49 -15.36 13.82
C THR A 157 -9.94 -15.72 13.52
N HIS A 158 -10.90 -15.16 14.25
CA HIS A 158 -12.33 -15.43 14.09
C HIS A 158 -13.06 -14.25 13.43
N GLU A 159 -13.97 -14.56 12.52
CA GLU A 159 -14.79 -13.56 11.83
C GLU A 159 -15.88 -12.99 12.77
N PRO A 160 -16.32 -11.73 12.59
CA PRO A 160 -15.85 -10.74 11.59
C PRO A 160 -14.58 -9.98 12.02
N LEU A 161 -14.00 -10.32 13.18
CA LEU A 161 -12.88 -9.58 13.76
C LEU A 161 -11.61 -9.68 12.92
N THR A 162 -11.37 -10.81 12.26
CA THR A 162 -10.29 -11.00 11.30
C THR A 162 -10.34 -9.96 10.17
N LEU A 163 -11.52 -9.73 9.59
CA LEU A 163 -11.71 -8.75 8.52
C LEU A 163 -11.49 -7.33 9.03
N ILE A 164 -12.11 -6.97 10.17
CA ILE A 164 -11.92 -5.65 10.80
C ILE A 164 -10.43 -5.35 11.01
N ASP A 165 -9.69 -6.31 11.59
CA ASP A 165 -8.27 -6.14 11.86
C ASP A 165 -7.44 -6.00 10.59
N LYS A 166 -7.76 -6.75 9.53
CA LYS A 166 -7.07 -6.63 8.24
C LYS A 166 -7.30 -5.27 7.58
N LEU A 167 -8.50 -4.72 7.69
CA LEU A 167 -8.80 -3.39 7.19
C LEU A 167 -8.05 -2.32 8.00
N ILE A 168 -7.96 -2.46 9.33
CA ILE A 168 -7.15 -1.56 10.17
C ILE A 168 -5.66 -1.65 9.80
N CYS A 169 -5.12 -2.85 9.55
CA CYS A 169 -3.76 -3.01 9.05
C CYS A 169 -3.55 -2.29 7.72
N GLY A 170 -4.51 -2.40 6.79
CA GLY A 170 -4.53 -1.66 5.53
C GLY A 170 -4.42 -0.15 5.78
N ALA A 171 -5.28 0.40 6.64
CA ALA A 171 -5.22 1.82 6.99
C ALA A 171 -3.83 2.27 7.51
N TYR A 172 -3.19 1.49 8.37
CA TYR A 172 -1.85 1.82 8.85
C TYR A 172 -0.77 1.75 7.78
N ILE A 173 -0.86 0.80 6.84
CA ILE A 173 0.07 0.70 5.71
C ILE A 173 -0.02 1.94 4.81
N GLU A 174 -1.23 2.31 4.38
CA GLU A 174 -1.48 3.47 3.51
C GLU A 174 -1.10 4.79 4.20
N ALA A 175 -1.48 4.95 5.48
CA ALA A 175 -1.12 6.14 6.25
C ALA A 175 0.40 6.29 6.39
N ARG A 176 1.12 5.19 6.67
CA ARG A 176 2.58 5.23 6.75
C ARG A 176 3.23 5.51 5.40
N SER A 177 2.70 4.96 4.30
CA SER A 177 3.16 5.27 2.95
C SER A 177 3.02 6.77 2.66
N CYS A 178 1.85 7.34 2.92
CA CYS A 178 1.57 8.77 2.79
C CYS A 178 2.58 9.63 3.57
N GLU A 179 2.80 9.31 4.85
CA GLU A 179 3.73 10.05 5.70
C GLU A 179 5.19 9.92 5.23
N ARG A 180 5.63 8.74 4.79
CA ARG A 180 6.98 8.52 4.26
C ARG A 180 7.23 9.23 2.94
N PHE A 181 6.26 9.23 2.02
CA PHE A 181 6.36 10.01 0.80
C PHE A 181 6.55 11.48 1.10
N ALA A 182 5.75 12.05 2.01
CA ALA A 182 5.85 13.45 2.40
C ALA A 182 7.16 13.77 3.16
N ALA A 183 7.61 12.87 4.03
CA ALA A 183 8.82 13.05 4.82
C ALA A 183 10.10 12.99 3.95
N LEU A 184 10.10 12.13 2.92
CA LEU A 184 11.25 11.97 2.02
C LEU A 184 11.29 13.00 0.90
N ALA A 185 10.13 13.44 0.38
CA ALA A 185 10.03 14.32 -0.79
C ALA A 185 10.97 15.55 -0.76
N PRO A 186 11.13 16.30 0.36
CA PRO A 186 12.03 17.47 0.40
C PRO A 186 13.53 17.17 0.20
N TRP A 187 13.91 15.88 0.21
CA TRP A 187 15.30 15.43 0.07
C TRP A 187 15.60 14.85 -1.32
N LEU A 188 14.60 14.78 -2.20
CA LEU A 188 14.69 14.17 -3.52
C LEU A 188 14.91 15.24 -4.61
N ASP A 189 15.31 14.79 -5.81
CA ASP A 189 15.29 15.65 -7.00
C ASP A 189 13.85 16.09 -7.35
N GLU A 190 13.74 17.16 -8.14
CA GLU A 190 12.45 17.81 -8.45
C GLU A 190 11.41 16.85 -9.03
N ASP A 191 11.84 15.93 -9.91
CA ASP A 191 10.97 14.95 -10.54
C ASP A 191 10.43 13.94 -9.50
N LEU A 192 11.31 13.36 -8.68
CA LEU A 192 10.93 12.42 -7.63
C LEU A 192 10.11 13.08 -6.52
N GLN A 193 10.47 14.30 -6.13
CA GLN A 193 9.71 15.09 -5.18
C GLN A 193 8.28 15.29 -5.70
N THR A 194 8.15 15.72 -6.96
CA THR A 194 6.83 15.93 -7.60
C THR A 194 6.04 14.64 -7.67
N PHE A 195 6.68 13.53 -8.07
CA PHE A 195 6.05 12.22 -8.11
C PHE A 195 5.54 11.78 -6.73
N TYR A 196 6.38 11.80 -5.69
CA TYR A 196 5.98 11.35 -4.35
C TYR A 196 4.89 12.23 -3.74
N LEU A 197 4.96 13.55 -3.96
CA LEU A 197 3.89 14.45 -3.52
C LEU A 197 2.58 14.23 -4.28
N SER A 198 2.62 13.74 -5.52
CA SER A 198 1.41 13.44 -6.29
C SER A 198 0.62 12.24 -5.75
N LEU A 199 1.29 11.30 -5.07
CA LEU A 199 0.69 10.11 -4.46
C LEU A 199 -0.10 10.41 -3.18
N LEU A 200 0.24 11.48 -2.46
CA LEU A 200 -0.30 11.76 -1.13
C LEU A 200 -1.83 11.77 -1.06
N ARG A 201 -2.50 12.22 -2.13
CA ARG A 201 -3.97 12.32 -2.15
C ARG A 201 -4.64 10.95 -2.20
N SER A 202 -4.14 10.02 -3.01
CA SER A 202 -4.69 8.66 -3.09
C SER A 202 -4.43 7.92 -1.78
N GLU A 203 -3.19 7.95 -1.30
CA GLU A 203 -2.77 7.33 -0.02
C GLU A 203 -3.61 7.82 1.17
N ALA A 204 -3.82 9.16 1.26
CA ALA A 204 -4.64 9.76 2.30
C ALA A 204 -6.11 9.33 2.22
N ARG A 205 -6.62 9.04 1.03
CA ARG A 205 -7.98 8.53 0.85
C ARG A 205 -8.05 7.03 1.15
N HIS A 206 -7.07 6.24 0.71
CA HIS A 206 -7.04 4.80 0.93
C HIS A 206 -7.08 4.46 2.42
N TYR A 207 -6.31 5.15 3.27
CA TYR A 207 -6.34 4.88 4.71
C TYR A 207 -7.74 5.19 5.31
N GLN A 208 -8.37 6.28 4.88
CA GLN A 208 -9.71 6.66 5.36
C GLN A 208 -10.75 5.64 4.90
N ASP A 209 -10.63 5.16 3.66
CA ASP A 209 -11.51 4.13 3.11
C ASP A 209 -11.40 2.82 3.87
N TYR A 210 -10.18 2.39 4.21
CA TYR A 210 -9.95 1.22 5.05
C TYR A 210 -10.59 1.34 6.44
N LEU A 211 -10.40 2.48 7.14
CA LEU A 211 -11.00 2.70 8.46
C LEU A 211 -12.53 2.74 8.41
N ALA A 212 -13.09 3.40 7.41
CA ALA A 212 -14.53 3.49 7.23
C ALA A 212 -15.14 2.10 6.98
N LEU A 213 -14.52 1.29 6.12
CA LEU A 213 -14.95 -0.10 5.90
C LEU A 213 -14.86 -0.94 7.17
N ALA A 214 -13.79 -0.78 7.96
CA ALA A 214 -13.61 -1.50 9.23
C ALA A 214 -14.72 -1.16 10.24
N GLN A 215 -15.03 0.13 10.40
CA GLN A 215 -16.05 0.59 11.33
C GLN A 215 -17.46 0.16 10.91
N GLN A 216 -17.75 0.10 9.60
CA GLN A 216 -19.07 -0.34 9.11
C GLN A 216 -19.38 -1.81 9.41
N ILE A 217 -18.36 -2.67 9.57
CA ILE A 217 -18.56 -4.08 9.95
C ILE A 217 -18.82 -4.20 11.46
N SER A 218 -18.18 -3.34 12.26
CA SER A 218 -18.27 -3.41 13.71
C SER A 218 -19.51 -2.68 14.23
N ALA A 219 -20.30 -3.36 15.06
CA ALA A 219 -21.37 -2.72 15.83
C ALA A 219 -20.83 -1.84 16.97
N GLU A 220 -19.56 -2.02 17.34
CA GLU A 220 -18.89 -1.30 18.43
C GLU A 220 -17.86 -0.31 17.89
N ASP A 221 -17.43 0.63 18.72
CA ASP A 221 -16.34 1.55 18.38
C ASP A 221 -15.01 0.80 18.21
N ILE A 222 -14.39 0.94 17.03
CA ILE A 222 -13.11 0.30 16.74
C ILE A 222 -11.90 1.09 17.28
N SER A 223 -12.07 2.28 17.86
CA SER A 223 -10.97 3.17 18.22
C SER A 223 -9.93 2.53 19.15
N ALA A 224 -10.37 1.71 20.10
CA ALA A 224 -9.45 0.96 20.97
C ALA A 224 -8.60 -0.03 20.17
N ARG A 225 -9.18 -0.68 19.16
CA ARG A 225 -8.48 -1.62 18.30
C ARG A 225 -7.54 -0.92 17.32
N VAL A 226 -7.95 0.23 16.80
CA VAL A 226 -7.11 1.10 15.98
C VAL A 226 -5.86 1.51 16.77
N ARG A 227 -6.02 2.05 17.98
CA ARG A 227 -4.88 2.43 18.85
C ARG A 227 -3.92 1.27 19.10
N TYR A 228 -4.45 0.07 19.38
CA TYR A 228 -3.63 -1.12 19.55
C TYR A 228 -2.74 -1.41 18.32
N PHE A 229 -3.30 -1.30 17.11
CA PHE A 229 -2.51 -1.46 15.89
C PHE A 229 -1.52 -0.31 15.67
N GLY A 230 -1.83 0.91 16.11
CA GLY A 230 -0.90 2.02 16.10
C GLY A 230 0.33 1.77 16.97
N ASP A 231 0.17 1.11 18.12
CA ASP A 231 1.30 0.74 18.97
C ASP A 231 2.15 -0.37 18.32
N VAL A 232 1.51 -1.36 17.69
CA VAL A 232 2.21 -2.42 16.92
C VAL A 232 2.97 -1.82 15.73
N GLU A 233 2.36 -0.89 15.00
CA GLU A 233 2.95 -0.20 13.86
C GLU A 233 4.15 0.65 14.28
N ALA A 234 3.99 1.45 15.33
CA ALA A 234 5.06 2.30 15.84
C ALA A 234 6.27 1.48 16.30
N ASP A 235 6.05 0.34 16.97
CA ASP A 235 7.15 -0.56 17.36
C ASP A 235 7.91 -1.08 16.12
N LEU A 236 7.21 -1.44 15.04
CA LEU A 236 7.85 -1.88 13.79
C LEU A 236 8.66 -0.76 13.11
N ILE A 237 8.18 0.48 13.17
CA ILE A 237 8.85 1.65 12.57
C ILE A 237 10.04 2.12 13.41
N LEU A 238 9.94 2.08 14.73
CA LEU A 238 10.95 2.60 15.66
C LEU A 238 12.03 1.58 16.01
N SER A 239 11.72 0.28 15.95
CA SER A 239 12.71 -0.75 16.29
C SER A 239 13.78 -0.91 15.20
N PRO A 240 15.01 -1.32 15.58
CA PRO A 240 16.09 -1.57 14.63
C PRO A 240 15.73 -2.63 13.58
N ASP A 241 16.13 -2.38 12.33
CA ASP A 241 15.89 -3.24 11.18
C ASP A 241 17.18 -3.43 10.37
N ARG A 242 17.50 -4.67 10.03
CA ARG A 242 18.71 -5.01 9.26
C ARG A 242 18.47 -4.90 7.76
N GLU A 243 17.22 -4.91 7.32
CA GLU A 243 16.86 -4.80 5.91
C GLU A 243 16.24 -3.42 5.64
N PHE A 244 16.91 -2.60 4.84
CA PHE A 244 16.34 -1.34 4.39
C PHE A 244 15.25 -1.59 3.34
N ARG A 245 14.03 -1.10 3.62
CA ARG A 245 12.83 -1.22 2.77
C ARG A 245 11.97 0.03 2.93
N PHE A 246 11.02 0.22 2.03
CA PHE A 246 10.10 1.35 2.05
C PHE A 246 9.31 1.45 3.36
N HIS A 247 8.96 0.32 3.99
CA HIS A 247 8.34 0.26 5.33
C HIS A 247 9.25 -0.33 6.42
N SER A 248 10.58 -0.38 6.24
CA SER A 248 11.48 -0.92 7.28
C SER A 248 11.51 -0.04 8.53
N GLY A 249 11.92 -0.62 9.65
CA GLY A 249 12.22 0.13 10.88
C GLY A 249 13.49 1.00 10.77
N VAL A 250 14.05 1.39 11.92
CA VAL A 250 15.29 2.17 12.00
C VAL A 250 16.45 1.34 11.43
N PRO A 251 17.15 1.78 10.37
CA PRO A 251 18.28 1.03 9.84
C PRO A 251 19.33 0.76 10.93
N ALA A 252 19.58 -0.51 11.22
CA ALA A 252 20.66 -0.93 12.09
C ALA A 252 21.98 -0.92 11.31
N ALA A 253 23.06 -0.44 11.93
CA ALA A 253 24.39 -0.62 11.36
C ALA A 253 24.65 -2.13 11.15
N GLY A 254 25.07 -2.48 9.94
CA GLY A 254 25.51 -3.84 9.58
C GLY A 254 26.86 -4.19 10.20
#